data_AF-A0A3N5M256-F1
#
_entry.id   AF-A0A3N5M256-F1
#
_cell.length_a   1.000
_cell.length_b   1.000
_cell.length_c   1.000
_cell.angle_alpha   90.00
_cell.angle_beta   90.00
_cell.angle_gamma   90.00
#
_symmetry.space_group_name_H-M   'P 1'
#
loop_
_entity.id
_entity.type
_entity.pdbx_description
1 polymer ?
#
loop_
_entity_poly.entity_id
_entity_poly.type
_entity_poly.pdbx_seq_one_letter_code
_entity_poly.pdbx_strand_id
1 'polypeptide(L)'
;MDQPVLTAEIAAVLARYVEIQAEERKIEQEKHSLQRRLASHLKGFRGRYWFTEVGNRRLRITYNESLKVEYEEEALRQRLGDRYNEILSIDWTKLKGRADLIETLLHPHLSEIGSPDREKIRSAIAEGRFTVEDFRGTFTKSGKPFVAVAVVSEPTTGTRPAAVE
;
A
#
# COMPACT_ATOMS: atom_id res chain seq x y z
N MET A 1 27.46 13.40 -10.25
CA MET A 1 26.19 13.34 -11.01
C MET A 1 25.75 14.77 -11.20
N ASP A 2 25.52 15.20 -12.44
CA ASP A 2 24.98 16.53 -12.70
C ASP A 2 23.55 16.62 -12.18
N GLN A 3 23.32 17.60 -11.30
CA GLN A 3 21.97 17.92 -10.87
C GLN A 3 21.28 18.75 -11.96
N PRO A 4 19.98 18.53 -12.22
CA PRO A 4 19.24 19.38 -13.12
C PRO A 4 19.26 20.83 -12.60
N VAL A 5 19.55 21.78 -13.48
CA VAL A 5 19.53 23.19 -13.14
C VAL A 5 18.11 23.60 -12.78
N LEU A 6 17.94 24.16 -11.58
CA LEU A 6 16.66 24.71 -11.15
C LEU A 6 16.37 25.99 -11.94
N THR A 7 15.56 25.87 -12.98
CA THR A 7 15.06 27.04 -13.70
C THR A 7 13.97 27.74 -12.87
N ALA A 8 13.72 29.02 -13.15
CA ALA A 8 12.65 29.77 -12.49
C ALA A 8 11.26 29.13 -12.71
N GLU A 9 11.04 28.53 -13.89
CA GLU A 9 9.82 27.80 -14.20
C GLU A 9 9.65 26.57 -13.30
N ILE A 10 10.68 25.74 -13.16
CA ILE A 10 10.62 24.55 -12.31
C ILE A 10 10.52 24.93 -10.82
N ALA A 11 11.16 26.02 -10.40
CA ALA A 11 11.01 26.55 -9.06
C ALA A 11 9.56 26.95 -8.77
N ALA A 12 8.87 27.60 -9.71
CA ALA A 12 7.46 27.97 -9.57
C ALA A 12 6.54 26.74 -9.52
N VAL A 13 6.81 25.72 -10.33
CA VAL A 13 6.08 24.43 -10.30
C VAL A 13 6.24 23.74 -8.95
N LEU A 14 7.46 23.65 -8.43
CA LEU A 14 7.74 23.03 -7.14
C LEU A 14 7.09 23.80 -5.98
N ALA A 15 7.14 25.13 -6.00
CA ALA A 15 6.48 25.96 -5.01
C ALA A 15 4.97 25.68 -4.96
N ARG A 16 4.31 25.70 -6.13
CA ARG A 16 2.87 25.40 -6.21
C ARG A 16 2.54 23.98 -5.77
N TYR A 17 3.39 23.01 -6.10
CA TYR A 17 3.22 21.63 -5.69
C TYR A 17 3.25 21.48 -4.17
N VAL A 18 4.20 22.14 -3.49
CA VAL A 18 4.32 22.12 -2.02
C VAL A 18 3.12 22.80 -1.35
N GLU A 19 2.63 23.90 -1.90
CA GLU A 19 1.39 24.54 -1.41
C GLU A 19 0.20 23.60 -1.47
N ILE A 20 -0.01 22.93 -2.61
CA ILE A 20 -1.09 21.96 -2.78
C ILE A 20 -0.95 20.81 -1.78
N GLN A 21 0.26 20.29 -1.56
CA GLN A 21 0.47 19.26 -0.54
C GLN A 21 0.06 19.72 0.87
N ALA A 22 0.27 20.98 1.21
CA ALA A 22 -0.16 21.53 2.50
C ALA A 22 -1.69 21.67 2.57
N GLU A 23 -2.32 22.15 1.50
CA GLU A 23 -3.77 22.24 1.36
C GLU A 23 -4.44 20.87 1.47
N GLU A 24 -3.92 19.87 0.76
CA GLU A 24 -4.40 18.47 0.80
C GLU A 24 -4.35 17.90 2.21
N ARG A 25 -3.24 18.10 2.93
CA ARG A 25 -3.11 17.64 4.33
C ARG A 25 -4.16 18.29 5.23
N LYS A 26 -4.42 19.58 5.06
CA LYS A 26 -5.43 20.31 5.82
C LYS A 26 -6.83 19.77 5.53
N ILE A 27 -7.16 19.57 4.25
CA ILE A 27 -8.45 19.02 3.80
C ILE A 27 -8.64 17.59 4.35
N GLU A 28 -7.61 16.75 4.30
CA GLU A 28 -7.72 15.37 4.79
C GLU A 28 -7.91 15.33 6.32
N GLN A 29 -7.19 16.19 7.06
CA GLN A 29 -7.39 16.35 8.50
C GLN A 29 -8.83 16.80 8.84
N GLU A 30 -9.36 17.77 8.11
CA GLU A 30 -10.73 18.25 8.28
C GLU A 30 -11.75 17.15 7.97
N LYS A 31 -11.60 16.47 6.84
CA LYS A 31 -12.43 15.34 6.42
C LYS A 31 -12.42 14.23 7.47
N HIS A 32 -11.26 13.86 8.01
CA HIS A 32 -11.15 12.89 9.11
C HIS A 32 -11.86 13.36 10.38
N SER A 33 -11.77 14.66 10.72
CA SER A 33 -12.50 15.23 11.85
C SER A 33 -14.02 15.11 11.65
N LEU A 34 -14.52 15.46 10.47
CA LEU A 34 -15.94 15.34 10.11
C LEU A 34 -16.42 13.89 10.13
N GLN A 35 -15.62 12.96 9.60
CA GLN A 35 -15.92 11.53 9.64
C GLN A 35 -16.02 11.00 11.07
N ARG A 36 -15.11 11.39 11.97
CA ARG A 36 -15.17 10.99 13.39
C ARG A 36 -16.42 11.51 14.09
N ARG A 37 -16.81 12.76 13.81
CA ARG A 37 -18.06 13.34 14.33
C ARG A 37 -19.29 12.59 13.81
N LEU A 38 -19.33 12.28 12.51
CA LEU A 38 -20.41 11.51 11.91
C LEU A 38 -20.49 10.08 12.46
N ALA A 39 -19.34 9.41 12.62
CA ALA A 39 -19.26 8.08 13.22
C ALA A 39 -19.75 8.07 14.67
N SER A 40 -19.42 9.10 15.45
CA SER A 40 -19.92 9.25 16.82
C SER A 40 -21.43 9.42 16.88
N HIS A 41 -22.01 10.17 15.93
CA HIS A 41 -23.46 10.34 15.82
C HIS A 41 -24.19 9.07 15.39
N LEU A 42 -23.57 8.28 14.51
CA LEU A 42 -24.12 7.01 14.03
C LEU A 42 -23.83 5.83 14.95
N LYS A 43 -23.14 6.04 16.07
CA LYS A 43 -22.87 5.00 17.06
C LYS A 43 -24.19 4.44 17.61
N GLY A 44 -24.38 3.13 17.51
CA GLY A 44 -25.63 2.47 17.89
C GLY A 44 -26.73 2.48 16.82
N PHE A 45 -26.51 3.08 15.65
CA PHE A 45 -27.40 2.93 14.50
C PHE A 45 -27.36 1.47 14.01
N ARG A 46 -28.52 0.81 13.96
CA ARG A 46 -28.63 -0.62 13.63
C ARG A 46 -28.50 -0.93 12.13
N GLY A 47 -28.44 0.09 11.28
CA GLY A 47 -28.33 -0.06 9.82
C GLY A 47 -26.90 0.11 9.32
N ARG A 48 -26.57 -0.59 8.23
CA ARG A 48 -25.28 -0.42 7.54
C ARG A 48 -25.21 0.83 6.68
N TYR A 49 -26.35 1.22 6.12
CA TYR A 49 -26.47 2.32 5.18
C TYR A 49 -27.50 3.32 5.69
N TRP A 50 -27.18 4.60 5.57
CA TRP A 50 -28.09 5.70 5.82
C TRP A 50 -28.12 6.59 4.59
N PHE A 51 -29.30 6.80 4.01
CA PHE A 51 -29.50 7.67 2.87
C PHE A 51 -30.13 8.98 3.36
N THR A 52 -29.56 10.12 2.97
CA THR A 52 -30.05 11.43 3.38
C THR A 52 -29.83 12.45 2.26
N GLU A 53 -30.47 13.61 2.35
CA GLU A 53 -30.28 14.73 1.42
C GLU A 53 -29.75 15.93 2.20
N VAL A 54 -28.67 16.53 1.69
CA VAL A 54 -28.06 17.73 2.27
C VAL A 54 -27.91 18.75 1.13
N GLY A 55 -28.69 19.83 1.20
CA GLY A 55 -28.88 20.73 0.06
C GLY A 55 -29.45 19.98 -1.13
N ASN A 56 -28.86 20.14 -2.32
CA ASN A 56 -29.29 19.47 -3.56
C ASN A 56 -28.54 18.16 -3.83
N ARG A 57 -28.00 17.50 -2.80
CA ARG A 57 -27.21 16.26 -2.95
C ARG A 57 -27.79 15.15 -2.11
N ARG A 58 -28.12 14.04 -2.76
CA ARG A 58 -28.46 12.78 -2.10
C ARG A 58 -27.19 12.03 -1.74
N LEU A 59 -27.03 11.72 -0.46
CA LEU A 59 -25.85 11.09 0.11
C LEU A 59 -26.20 9.66 0.57
N ARG A 60 -25.29 8.74 0.30
CA ARG A 60 -25.27 7.41 0.92
C ARG A 60 -24.13 7.37 1.92
N ILE A 61 -24.47 7.33 3.19
CA ILE A 61 -23.52 7.17 4.29
C ILE A 61 -23.45 5.69 4.64
N THR A 62 -22.24 5.15 4.70
CA THR A 62 -22.01 3.77 5.15
C THR A 62 -21.34 3.82 6.51
N TYR A 63 -21.94 3.20 7.51
CA TYR A 63 -21.36 3.06 8.84
C TYR A 63 -21.22 1.57 9.15
N ASN A 64 -19.97 1.14 9.37
CA ASN A 64 -19.66 -0.21 9.85
C ASN A 64 -18.82 -0.04 11.11
N GLU A 65 -19.37 -0.43 12.26
CA GLU A 65 -18.57 -0.66 13.46
C GLU A 65 -18.12 -2.12 13.42
N SER A 66 -16.97 -2.40 12.81
CA SER A 66 -16.39 -3.73 12.84
C SER A 66 -15.68 -3.92 14.17
N LEU A 67 -16.18 -4.82 15.01
CA LEU A 67 -15.47 -5.25 16.20
C LEU A 67 -14.20 -5.99 15.76
N LYS A 68 -13.03 -5.42 16.07
CA LYS A 68 -11.75 -6.08 15.82
C LYS A 68 -11.58 -7.18 16.87
N VAL A 69 -11.91 -8.41 16.52
CA VAL A 69 -11.57 -9.58 17.36
C VAL A 69 -10.18 -10.03 16.97
N GLU A 70 -9.25 -9.97 17.92
CA GLU A 70 -7.94 -10.59 17.80
C GLU A 70 -7.97 -11.90 18.57
N TYR A 71 -7.60 -12.99 17.91
CA TYR A 71 -7.58 -14.32 18.51
C TYR A 71 -6.15 -14.71 18.88
N GLU A 72 -5.98 -15.25 20.08
CA GLU A 72 -4.73 -15.89 20.47
C GLU A 72 -4.65 -17.28 19.81
N GLU A 73 -3.88 -17.38 18.72
CA GLU A 73 -3.85 -18.58 17.86
C GLU A 73 -3.36 -19.83 18.60
N GLU A 74 -2.39 -19.69 19.49
CA GLU A 74 -1.85 -20.83 20.25
C GLU A 74 -2.89 -21.39 21.22
N ALA A 75 -3.58 -20.52 21.95
CA ALA A 75 -4.67 -20.91 22.84
C ALA A 75 -5.83 -21.56 22.07
N LEU A 76 -6.19 -21.02 20.90
CA LEU A 76 -7.21 -21.64 20.03
C LEU A 76 -6.77 -23.01 19.52
N ARG A 77 -5.52 -23.15 19.07
CA ARG A 77 -5.00 -24.43 18.59
C ARG A 77 -5.02 -25.48 19.69
N GLN A 78 -4.59 -25.14 20.91
CA GLN A 78 -4.63 -26.06 22.05
C GLN A 78 -6.06 -26.48 22.40
N ARG A 79 -7.01 -25.55 22.35
CA ARG A 79 -8.40 -25.81 22.75
C ARG A 79 -9.20 -26.56 21.70
N LEU A 80 -8.98 -26.28 20.42
CA LEU A 80 -9.72 -26.88 19.31
C LEU A 80 -9.08 -28.16 18.78
N GLY A 81 -7.78 -28.38 19.03
CA GLY A 81 -7.06 -29.54 18.52
C GLY A 81 -7.18 -29.63 17.00
N ASP A 82 -7.58 -30.80 16.50
CA ASP A 82 -7.73 -31.07 15.07
C ASP A 82 -8.78 -30.18 14.39
N ARG A 83 -9.81 -29.75 15.13
CA ARG A 83 -10.86 -28.86 14.63
C ARG A 83 -10.36 -27.45 14.35
N TYR A 84 -9.15 -27.11 14.79
CA TYR A 84 -8.53 -25.82 14.47
C TYR A 84 -8.42 -25.61 12.95
N ASN A 85 -8.17 -26.66 12.18
CA ASN A 85 -8.03 -26.54 10.72
C ASN A 85 -9.35 -26.18 10.03
N GLU A 86 -10.51 -26.51 10.61
CA GLU A 86 -11.83 -26.19 10.04
C GLU A 86 -12.12 -24.69 10.00
N ILE A 87 -11.47 -23.91 10.87
CA ILE A 87 -11.67 -22.46 10.99
C ILE A 87 -10.59 -21.63 10.30
N LEU A 88 -9.56 -22.28 9.75
CA LEU A 88 -8.49 -21.58 9.06
C LEU A 88 -8.91 -21.17 7.66
N SER A 89 -8.56 -19.95 7.28
CA SER A 89 -8.56 -19.48 5.90
C SER A 89 -7.13 -19.21 5.44
N ILE A 90 -6.93 -19.09 4.13
CA ILE A 90 -5.62 -18.69 3.58
C ILE A 90 -5.24 -17.32 4.11
N ASP A 91 -4.14 -17.27 4.86
CA ASP A 91 -3.49 -16.04 5.29
C ASP A 91 -2.39 -15.70 4.28
N TRP A 92 -2.64 -14.71 3.43
CA TRP A 92 -1.71 -14.28 2.39
C TRP A 92 -0.37 -13.78 2.92
N THR A 93 -0.33 -13.26 4.16
CA THR A 93 0.91 -12.79 4.79
C THR A 93 1.77 -13.98 5.18
N LYS A 94 1.18 -14.98 5.85
CA LYS A 94 1.87 -16.24 6.19
C LYS A 94 2.23 -17.04 4.94
N LEU A 95 1.38 -16.99 3.91
CA LEU A 95 1.61 -17.63 2.62
C LEU A 95 2.84 -17.02 1.93
N LYS A 96 2.91 -15.68 1.81
CA LYS A 96 4.09 -15.00 1.26
C LYS A 96 5.37 -15.31 2.04
N GLY A 97 5.28 -15.42 3.36
CA GLY A 97 6.42 -15.81 4.21
C GLY A 97 6.94 -17.23 3.97
N ARG A 98 6.20 -18.08 3.24
CA ARG A 98 6.58 -19.45 2.88
C ARG A 98 6.64 -19.66 1.37
N ALA A 99 6.93 -18.60 0.62
CA ALA A 99 6.86 -18.58 -0.85
C ALA A 99 7.61 -19.76 -1.50
N ASP A 100 8.82 -20.11 -1.05
CA ASP A 100 9.62 -21.18 -1.64
C ASP A 100 8.92 -22.56 -1.62
N LEU A 101 8.28 -22.89 -0.49
CA LEU A 101 7.51 -24.13 -0.34
C LEU A 101 6.31 -24.13 -1.28
N ILE A 102 5.63 -23.00 -1.41
CA ILE A 102 4.43 -22.86 -2.23
C ILE A 102 4.79 -22.86 -3.71
N GLU A 103 5.89 -22.23 -4.10
CA GLU A 103 6.37 -22.25 -5.48
C GLU A 103 6.65 -23.69 -5.91
N THR A 104 7.21 -24.52 -5.03
CA THR A 104 7.42 -25.95 -5.29
C THR A 104 6.10 -26.69 -5.50
N LEU A 105 5.09 -26.44 -4.66
CA LEU A 105 3.77 -27.06 -4.76
C LEU A 105 2.98 -26.61 -5.99
N LEU A 106 3.12 -25.34 -6.38
CA LEU A 106 2.41 -24.74 -7.51
C LEU A 106 3.13 -24.94 -8.84
N HIS A 107 4.37 -25.43 -8.83
CA HIS A 107 5.18 -25.63 -10.03
C HIS A 107 4.46 -26.41 -11.14
N PRO A 108 3.75 -27.53 -10.86
CA PRO A 108 3.02 -28.28 -11.89
C PRO A 108 1.90 -27.50 -12.58
N HIS A 109 1.42 -26.41 -11.97
CA HIS A 109 0.29 -25.60 -12.44
C HIS A 109 0.70 -24.24 -13.00
N LEU A 110 2.00 -23.97 -13.13
CA LEU A 110 2.51 -22.65 -13.56
C LEU A 110 2.00 -22.19 -14.92
N SER A 111 1.64 -23.09 -15.83
CA SER A 111 1.05 -22.72 -17.13
C SER A 111 -0.34 -22.08 -17.01
N GLU A 112 -1.07 -22.36 -15.93
CA GLU A 112 -2.43 -21.86 -15.71
C GLU A 112 -2.45 -20.58 -14.87
N ILE A 113 -1.50 -20.45 -13.93
CA ILE A 113 -1.49 -19.36 -12.94
C ILE A 113 -0.31 -18.39 -13.12
N GLY A 114 0.69 -18.77 -13.93
CA GLY A 114 1.93 -18.03 -14.09
C GLY A 114 1.79 -16.84 -15.01
N SER A 115 2.63 -15.84 -14.80
CA SER A 115 2.87 -14.75 -15.73
C SER A 115 4.37 -14.65 -16.01
N PRO A 116 4.78 -14.23 -17.22
CA PRO A 116 6.19 -14.02 -17.52
C PRO A 116 6.81 -13.01 -16.55
N ASP A 117 7.89 -13.42 -15.88
CA ASP A 117 8.63 -12.59 -14.94
C ASP A 117 9.89 -12.00 -15.60
N ARG A 118 10.05 -10.68 -15.49
CA ARG A 118 11.15 -9.95 -16.15
C ARG A 118 12.52 -10.40 -15.66
N GLU A 119 12.67 -10.68 -14.37
CA GLU A 119 13.96 -11.03 -13.80
C GLU A 119 14.31 -12.48 -14.17
N LYS A 120 13.35 -13.41 -14.12
CA LYS A 120 13.55 -14.78 -14.61
C LYS A 120 13.94 -14.82 -16.10
N ILE A 121 13.30 -14.01 -16.94
CA ILE A 121 13.66 -13.87 -18.37
C ILE A 121 15.08 -13.33 -18.51
N ARG A 122 15.43 -12.27 -17.77
CA ARG A 122 16.76 -11.65 -17.83
C ARG A 122 17.86 -12.64 -17.44
N SER A 123 17.69 -13.35 -16.34
CA SER A 123 18.64 -14.38 -15.89
C SER A 123 18.76 -15.50 -16.91
N ALA A 124 17.65 -15.96 -17.48
CA ALA A 124 17.68 -17.04 -18.47
C ALA A 124 18.36 -16.62 -19.79
N ILE A 125 18.28 -15.35 -20.19
CA ILE A 125 19.07 -14.81 -21.32
C ILE A 125 20.55 -14.72 -20.94
N ALA A 126 20.87 -14.22 -19.74
CA ALA A 126 22.26 -14.11 -19.26
C ALA A 126 22.95 -15.48 -19.16
N GLU A 127 22.20 -16.52 -18.82
CA GLU A 127 22.65 -17.92 -18.74
C GLU A 127 22.65 -18.61 -20.12
N GLY A 128 22.23 -17.93 -21.19
CA GLY A 128 22.20 -18.49 -22.55
C GLY A 128 21.11 -19.54 -22.79
N ARG A 129 20.13 -19.68 -21.89
CA ARG A 129 18.98 -20.58 -22.06
C ARG A 129 17.96 -20.06 -23.07
N PHE A 130 17.91 -18.74 -23.25
CA PHE A 130 17.14 -18.06 -24.29
C PHE A 130 17.96 -16.93 -24.90
N THR A 131 17.54 -16.48 -26.07
CA THR A 131 18.07 -15.31 -26.77
C THR A 131 17.11 -14.13 -26.65
N VAL A 132 17.60 -12.91 -26.91
CA VAL A 132 16.73 -11.72 -26.94
C VAL A 132 15.68 -11.82 -28.06
N GLU A 133 16.01 -12.53 -29.15
CA GLU A 133 15.11 -12.68 -30.31
C GLU A 133 13.87 -13.52 -29.96
N ASP A 134 14.00 -14.47 -29.04
CA ASP A 134 12.88 -15.32 -28.58
C ASP A 134 11.73 -14.53 -27.94
N PHE A 135 12.01 -13.30 -27.49
CA PHE A 135 11.02 -12.39 -26.88
C PHE A 135 10.69 -11.19 -27.77
N ARG A 136 11.23 -11.12 -29.00
CA ARG A 136 11.01 -9.97 -29.87
C ARG A 136 9.56 -9.92 -30.35
N GLY A 137 8.93 -8.76 -30.22
CA GLY A 137 7.54 -8.55 -30.65
C GLY A 137 6.48 -9.09 -29.69
N THR A 138 6.87 -9.71 -28.57
CA THR A 138 5.94 -10.27 -27.56
C THR A 138 5.77 -9.39 -26.33
N PHE A 139 6.33 -8.17 -26.33
CA PHE A 139 6.19 -7.21 -25.25
C PHE A 139 5.92 -5.80 -25.74
N THR A 140 5.25 -5.00 -24.91
CA THR A 140 5.10 -3.56 -25.11
C THR A 140 5.86 -2.81 -24.02
N LYS A 141 6.77 -1.91 -24.41
CA LYS A 141 7.45 -1.02 -23.46
C LYS A 141 6.63 0.28 -23.33
N SER A 142 6.07 0.52 -22.16
CA SER A 142 5.53 1.83 -21.80
C SER A 142 6.26 2.33 -20.55
N GLY A 143 6.89 3.49 -20.65
CA GLY A 143 7.47 4.19 -19.50
C GLY A 143 6.41 5.10 -18.90
N LYS A 144 6.11 4.94 -17.62
CA LYS A 144 5.33 5.94 -16.86
C LYS A 144 6.34 6.82 -16.12
N PRO A 145 6.39 8.14 -16.38
CA PRO A 145 7.22 9.02 -15.55
C PRO A 145 6.68 8.98 -14.12
N PHE A 146 7.58 8.73 -13.17
CA PHE A 146 7.28 8.80 -11.75
C PHE A 146 8.05 9.98 -11.16
N VAL A 147 7.33 10.94 -10.59
CA VAL A 147 7.89 12.09 -9.89
C VAL A 147 7.27 12.12 -8.50
N ALA A 148 8.11 12.09 -7.47
CA ALA A 148 7.71 12.26 -6.09
C ALA A 148 8.46 13.43 -5.50
N VAL A 149 7.74 14.37 -4.89
CA VAL A 149 8.32 15.52 -4.18
C VAL A 149 7.96 15.40 -2.71
N ALA A 150 8.97 15.41 -1.87
CA ALA A 150 8.83 15.36 -0.41
C ALA A 150 9.63 16.50 0.21
N VAL A 151 9.04 17.17 1.19
CA VAL A 151 9.76 18.14 2.03
C VAL A 151 10.60 17.36 3.03
N VAL A 152 11.92 17.50 2.96
CA VAL A 152 12.85 16.91 3.92
C VAL A 152 13.04 17.90 5.07
N SER A 153 12.83 17.46 6.31
CA SER A 153 13.21 18.23 7.49
C SER A 153 14.69 17.97 7.78
N GLU A 154 15.49 19.02 8.01
CA GLU A 154 16.90 18.84 8.41
C GLU A 154 16.98 18.05 9.73
N PRO A 155 17.98 17.17 9.91
CA PRO A 155 18.23 16.58 11.21
C PRO A 155 18.58 17.71 12.19
N THR A 156 17.79 17.85 13.25
CA THR A 156 18.11 18.72 14.39
C THR A 156 19.50 18.36 14.89
N THR A 157 20.49 19.21 14.60
CA THR A 157 21.83 19.15 15.19
C THR A 157 21.66 19.30 16.69
N GLY A 158 21.71 18.19 17.43
CA GLY A 158 21.71 18.20 18.88
C GLY A 158 22.87 19.05 19.39
N THR A 159 22.55 20.20 19.96
CA THR A 159 23.48 20.99 20.76
C THR A 159 23.95 20.14 21.93
N ARG A 160 25.17 19.63 21.84
CA ARG A 160 25.87 19.03 22.98
C ARG A 160 26.35 20.20 23.86
N PRO A 161 25.96 20.31 25.14
CA PRO A 161 26.49 21.36 25.99
C PRO A 161 28.00 21.15 26.17
N ALA A 162 28.75 22.25 26.09
CA ALA A 162 30.17 22.26 26.38
C ALA A 162 30.39 21.76 27.81
N ALA A 163 31.18 20.70 27.94
CA ALA A 163 31.69 20.29 29.23
C ALA A 163 32.65 21.39 29.71
N VAL A 164 32.30 21.98 30.85
CA VAL A 164 33.21 22.75 31.69
C VAL A 164 34.07 21.73 32.41
N GLU A 165 35.38 21.76 32.17
CA GLU A 165 36.45 21.64 33.17
C GLU A 165 37.79 22.04 32.55
#